data_AF-A0A9E7STS0-F1
#
_entry.id   AF-A0A9E7STS0-F1
#
_cell.length_a   1.000
_cell.length_b   1.000
_cell.length_c   1.000
_cell.angle_alpha   90.00
_cell.angle_beta   90.00
_cell.angle_gamma   90.00
#
_symmetry.space_group_name_H-M   'P 1'
#
loop_
_entity.id
_entity.type
_entity.pdbx_description
1 polymer ?
#
loop_
_entity_poly.entity_id
_entity_poly.type
_entity_poly.pdbx_seq_one_letter_code
_entity_poly.pdbx_strand_id
1 'polypeptide(L)'
;MTTPVRRAGAFAALCTLSLAVPIFGPELSAPIALVLALVAVAVTDGPVFDLFAFPDDYAEGHLFGLLTFVLAATTLGLLAVNWSLPLSIFVGVVFLVGYGSLAETFVRTRTDADILQTIAFGAVGSVAAIAGQLGARLATDAPLESAFPVVVFLAVSGTFLAALLRDVLISYDDPIVLLTVGLSLWLLYELEPSVDVAGIVIAIAITIAIGYVSYALGAASIAGMLTGILLALLTIVLGDYGWFAVLITFFGVGSLSTRFRYEQKTDRGVAEENDGARGSSNVIGNTAAALVAVVGFAASEAGLLTVDPDLFLFAFAGSIATALSDTLSSEIGSVFDSPRLITTFERVEPGTDGGVTWQGELAGVVGAAAVAGVSYVAYPGVGLTGALVIGVAGFLGMTADSILGATLEGDLLGNQSVNFLATVSGALAGAVLYAVV
;
A
#
# COMPACT_ATOMS: atom_id res chain seq x y z
N MET A 1 -5.78 29.81 21.93
CA MET A 1 -5.71 28.37 21.57
C MET A 1 -7.02 27.98 20.90
N THR A 2 -7.03 27.89 19.58
CA THR A 2 -8.17 27.30 18.87
C THR A 2 -8.27 25.81 19.21
N THR A 3 -9.48 25.28 19.31
CA THR A 3 -9.67 23.84 19.43
C THR A 3 -9.19 23.20 18.12
N PRO A 4 -8.34 22.16 18.12
CA PRO A 4 -7.84 21.50 16.90
C PRO A 4 -8.92 21.18 15.86
N VAL A 5 -10.13 20.87 16.32
CA VAL A 5 -11.33 20.65 15.48
C VAL A 5 -11.72 21.89 14.66
N ARG A 6 -11.63 23.11 15.22
CA ARG A 6 -11.94 24.34 14.47
C ARG A 6 -10.95 24.57 13.34
N ARG A 7 -9.66 24.32 13.59
CA ARG A 7 -8.61 24.41 12.55
C ARG A 7 -8.87 23.38 11.45
N ALA A 8 -9.08 22.12 11.81
CA ALA A 8 -9.39 21.07 10.84
C ALA A 8 -10.66 21.39 10.02
N GLY A 9 -11.67 22.00 10.64
CA GLY A 9 -12.88 22.45 9.95
C GLY A 9 -12.61 23.57 8.95
N ALA A 10 -11.70 24.49 9.26
CA ALA A 10 -11.27 25.55 8.34
C ALA A 10 -10.52 24.97 7.13
N PHE A 11 -9.60 24.01 7.34
CA PHE A 11 -8.92 23.30 6.26
C PHE A 11 -9.91 22.52 5.38
N ALA A 12 -10.87 21.79 5.97
CA ALA A 12 -11.92 21.09 5.22
C ALA A 12 -12.78 22.05 4.37
N ALA A 13 -13.08 23.24 4.87
CA ALA A 13 -13.79 24.27 4.11
C ALA A 13 -12.95 24.82 2.94
N LEU A 14 -11.63 25.02 3.14
CA LEU A 14 -10.73 25.36 2.04
C LEU A 14 -10.67 24.27 0.98
N CYS A 15 -10.74 23.00 1.37
CA CYS A 15 -10.76 21.87 0.45
C CYS A 15 -11.97 21.92 -0.50
N THR A 16 -13.13 22.42 -0.04
CA THR A 16 -14.32 22.63 -0.90
C THR A 16 -14.05 23.59 -2.05
N LEU A 17 -13.11 24.55 -1.89
CA LEU A 17 -12.75 25.49 -2.95
C LEU A 17 -12.09 24.81 -4.16
N SER A 18 -11.62 23.57 -4.04
CA SER A 18 -11.11 22.80 -5.19
C SER A 18 -12.17 22.59 -6.27
N LEU A 19 -13.47 22.59 -5.92
CA LEU A 19 -14.57 22.56 -6.88
C LEU A 19 -14.64 23.80 -7.78
N ALA A 20 -13.98 24.90 -7.40
CA ALA A 20 -13.91 26.09 -8.26
C ALA A 20 -13.25 25.79 -9.61
N VAL A 21 -12.31 24.84 -9.67
CA VAL A 21 -11.62 24.46 -10.91
C VAL A 21 -12.59 23.84 -11.92
N PRO A 22 -13.33 22.75 -11.61
CA PRO A 22 -14.30 22.20 -12.56
C PRO A 22 -15.53 23.08 -12.81
N ILE A 23 -15.92 23.96 -11.87
CA ILE A 23 -17.13 24.80 -12.02
C ILE A 23 -16.84 26.08 -12.82
N PHE A 24 -15.74 26.78 -12.51
CA PHE A 24 -15.44 28.11 -13.05
C PHE A 24 -14.24 28.12 -14.00
N GLY A 25 -13.52 27.00 -14.10
CA GLY A 25 -12.29 26.88 -14.88
C GLY A 25 -11.05 27.40 -14.14
N PRO A 26 -9.86 27.06 -14.66
CA PRO A 26 -8.56 27.35 -14.03
C PRO A 26 -8.27 28.85 -13.90
N GLU A 27 -8.75 29.66 -14.84
CA GLU A 27 -8.52 31.11 -14.88
C GLU A 27 -9.13 31.83 -13.67
N LEU A 28 -10.29 31.36 -13.20
CA LEU A 28 -11.00 31.94 -12.05
C LEU A 28 -10.58 31.30 -10.72
N SER A 29 -10.08 30.06 -10.73
CA SER A 29 -9.62 29.38 -9.52
C SER A 29 -8.17 29.70 -9.14
N ALA A 30 -7.29 29.97 -10.11
CA ALA A 30 -5.88 30.28 -9.82
C ALA A 30 -5.68 31.53 -8.95
N PRO A 31 -6.45 32.63 -9.13
CA PRO A 31 -6.40 33.77 -8.21
C PRO A 31 -6.80 33.41 -6.77
N ILE A 32 -7.74 32.47 -6.58
CA ILE A 32 -8.14 32.02 -5.24
C ILE A 32 -6.97 31.34 -4.54
N ALA A 33 -6.28 30.42 -5.23
CA ALA A 33 -5.10 29.74 -4.70
C ALA A 33 -3.98 30.74 -4.38
N LEU A 34 -3.73 31.73 -5.26
CA LEU A 34 -2.75 32.78 -5.03
C LEU A 34 -3.09 33.62 -3.80
N VAL A 35 -4.36 34.03 -3.63
CA VAL A 35 -4.81 34.78 -2.46
C VAL A 35 -4.61 33.97 -1.18
N LEU A 36 -4.91 32.67 -1.19
CA LEU A 36 -4.68 31.80 -0.02
C LEU A 36 -3.20 31.67 0.33
N ALA A 37 -2.32 31.52 -0.67
CA ALA A 37 -0.88 31.49 -0.46
C ALA A 37 -0.35 32.83 0.08
N LEU A 38 -0.84 33.96 -0.45
CA LEU A 38 -0.50 35.29 0.06
C LEU A 38 -0.98 35.50 1.49
N VAL A 39 -2.18 35.02 1.84
CA VAL A 39 -2.69 35.02 3.22
C VAL A 39 -1.77 34.22 4.13
N ALA A 40 -1.33 33.03 3.71
CA ALA A 40 -0.45 32.18 4.51
C ALA A 40 0.91 32.84 4.81
N VAL A 41 1.41 33.66 3.90
CA VAL A 41 2.69 34.40 4.06
C VAL A 41 2.51 35.71 4.83
N ALA A 42 1.45 36.47 4.52
CA ALA A 42 1.26 37.84 5.00
C ALA A 42 0.61 37.92 6.39
N VAL A 43 -0.17 36.91 6.78
CA VAL A 43 -0.83 36.87 8.10
C VAL A 43 0.11 36.23 9.11
N THR A 44 0.61 37.05 10.04
CA THR A 44 1.56 36.64 11.08
C THR A 44 0.94 36.58 12.48
N ASP A 45 -0.23 37.20 12.67
CA ASP A 45 -0.95 37.27 13.94
C ASP A 45 -2.46 37.52 13.75
N GLY A 46 -3.21 37.44 14.85
CA GLY A 46 -4.65 37.71 14.87
C GLY A 46 -5.55 36.51 14.57
N PRO A 47 -6.87 36.73 14.38
CA PRO A 47 -7.86 35.64 14.36
C PRO A 47 -7.71 34.65 13.20
N VAL A 48 -7.24 35.12 12.04
CA VAL A 48 -6.97 34.26 10.88
C VAL A 48 -5.72 33.42 11.11
N PHE A 49 -4.67 34.01 11.69
CA PHE A 49 -3.48 33.29 12.12
C PHE A 49 -3.86 32.19 13.11
N ASP A 50 -4.55 32.54 14.20
CA ASP A 50 -4.96 31.59 15.24
C ASP A 50 -5.86 30.44 14.72
N LEU A 51 -6.60 30.67 13.64
CA LEU A 51 -7.46 29.66 13.04
C LEU A 51 -6.66 28.59 12.30
N PHE A 52 -5.61 28.97 11.57
CA PHE A 52 -4.83 28.06 10.72
C PHE A 52 -3.50 27.62 11.34
N ALA A 53 -2.99 28.36 12.31
CA ALA A 53 -1.69 28.10 12.92
C ALA A 53 -1.64 26.75 13.62
N PHE A 54 -0.57 26.04 13.35
CA PHE A 54 -0.11 24.90 14.12
C PHE A 54 0.82 25.34 15.26
N PRO A 55 1.09 24.47 16.27
CA PRO A 55 1.99 24.79 17.37
C PRO A 55 3.33 25.41 16.94
N ASP A 56 3.94 24.90 15.87
CA ASP A 56 5.24 25.37 15.38
C ASP A 56 5.15 26.70 14.62
N ASP A 57 4.03 26.96 13.94
CA ASP A 57 3.77 28.23 13.25
C ASP A 57 3.83 29.43 14.22
N TYR A 58 3.46 29.23 15.49
CA TYR A 58 3.55 30.28 16.52
C TYR A 58 4.99 30.70 16.84
N ALA A 59 5.96 29.79 16.68
CA ALA A 59 7.38 30.12 16.91
C ALA A 59 7.98 30.87 15.73
N GLU A 60 7.53 30.56 14.51
CA GLU A 60 8.08 31.11 13.27
C GLU A 60 7.33 32.37 12.78
N GLY A 61 6.11 32.60 13.26
CA GLY A 61 5.29 33.76 12.91
C GLY A 61 4.69 33.70 11.51
N HIS A 62 4.62 32.51 10.90
CA HIS A 62 4.09 32.28 9.56
C HIS A 62 3.23 31.02 9.51
N LEU A 63 2.22 30.98 8.64
CA LEU A 63 1.33 29.83 8.48
C LEU A 63 1.93 28.80 7.52
N PHE A 64 3.04 28.16 7.90
CA PHE A 64 3.74 27.21 7.02
C PHE A 64 2.86 26.02 6.65
N GLY A 65 2.12 25.47 7.61
CA GLY A 65 1.20 24.35 7.32
C GLY A 65 0.11 24.70 6.30
N LEU A 66 -0.42 25.93 6.33
CA LEU A 66 -1.39 26.39 5.32
C LEU A 66 -0.71 26.60 3.97
N LEU A 67 0.48 27.22 3.96
CA LEU A 67 1.21 27.51 2.73
C LEU A 67 1.57 26.22 1.98
N THR A 68 2.16 25.24 2.67
CA THR A 68 2.57 23.97 2.05
C THR A 68 1.37 23.17 1.55
N PHE A 69 0.25 23.19 2.29
CA PHE A 69 -1.00 22.57 1.86
C PHE A 69 -1.55 23.20 0.58
N VAL A 70 -1.61 24.54 0.53
CA VAL A 70 -2.08 25.28 -0.66
C VAL A 70 -1.16 25.02 -1.86
N LEU A 71 0.16 24.99 -1.66
CA LEU A 71 1.12 24.69 -2.72
C LEU A 71 0.97 23.27 -3.27
N ALA A 72 0.76 22.26 -2.40
CA ALA A 72 0.53 20.88 -2.82
C ALA A 72 -0.80 20.74 -3.59
N ALA A 73 -1.89 21.31 -3.07
CA ALA A 73 -3.18 21.32 -3.76
C ALA A 73 -3.10 22.05 -5.10
N THR A 74 -2.38 23.19 -5.17
CA THR A 74 -2.17 23.93 -6.43
C THR A 74 -1.34 23.09 -7.41
N THR A 75 -0.34 22.36 -6.93
CA THR A 75 0.48 21.47 -7.77
C THR A 75 -0.38 20.37 -8.40
N LEU A 76 -1.22 19.69 -7.62
CA LEU A 76 -2.18 18.73 -8.20
C LEU A 76 -3.19 19.41 -9.15
N GLY A 77 -3.69 20.60 -8.79
CA GLY A 77 -4.60 21.35 -9.66
C GLY A 77 -3.96 21.71 -11.00
N LEU A 78 -2.69 22.10 -11.00
CA LEU A 78 -1.93 22.36 -12.23
C LEU A 78 -1.72 21.08 -13.04
N LEU A 79 -1.45 19.95 -12.38
CA LEU A 79 -1.43 18.64 -13.03
C LEU A 79 -2.76 18.33 -13.72
N ALA A 80 -3.88 18.61 -13.05
CA ALA A 80 -5.22 18.33 -13.57
C ALA A 80 -5.66 19.25 -14.72
N VAL A 81 -5.08 20.45 -14.79
CA VAL A 81 -5.41 21.44 -15.82
C VAL A 81 -4.52 21.30 -17.06
N ASN A 82 -3.23 20.99 -16.87
CA ASN A 82 -2.24 21.03 -17.94
C ASN A 82 -1.83 19.63 -18.45
N TRP A 83 -2.20 18.56 -17.77
CA TRP A 83 -1.91 17.18 -18.14
C TRP A 83 -3.18 16.31 -18.07
N SER A 84 -3.05 14.98 -18.14
CA SER A 84 -4.18 14.05 -18.19
C SER A 84 -4.78 13.69 -16.82
N LEU A 85 -4.31 14.29 -15.72
CA LEU A 85 -4.88 14.05 -14.39
C LEU A 85 -6.37 14.46 -14.38
N PRO A 86 -7.33 13.56 -14.10
CA PRO A 86 -8.73 13.94 -14.09
C PRO A 86 -9.05 14.95 -12.99
N LEU A 87 -9.82 15.99 -13.33
CA LEU A 87 -10.33 16.98 -12.37
C LEU A 87 -11.10 16.33 -11.21
N SER A 88 -11.77 15.20 -11.47
CA SER A 88 -12.44 14.44 -10.41
C SER A 88 -11.47 13.88 -9.38
N ILE A 89 -10.31 13.35 -9.80
CA ILE A 89 -9.30 12.82 -8.88
C ILE A 89 -8.70 13.95 -8.05
N PHE A 90 -8.35 15.07 -8.68
CA PHE A 90 -7.88 16.26 -7.96
C PHE A 90 -8.83 16.68 -6.83
N VAL A 91 -10.11 16.91 -7.15
CA VAL A 91 -11.11 17.31 -6.15
C VAL A 91 -11.31 16.20 -5.11
N GLY A 92 -11.39 14.95 -5.56
CA GLY A 92 -11.56 13.77 -4.69
C GLY A 92 -10.49 13.66 -3.62
N VAL A 93 -9.21 13.81 -4.00
CA VAL A 93 -8.06 13.72 -3.09
C VAL A 93 -8.05 14.88 -2.09
N VAL A 94 -8.32 16.10 -2.57
CA VAL A 94 -8.40 17.29 -1.69
C VAL A 94 -9.54 17.12 -0.67
N PHE A 95 -10.69 16.59 -1.09
CA PHE A 95 -11.80 16.28 -0.20
C PHE A 95 -11.46 15.16 0.80
N LEU A 96 -10.81 14.10 0.32
CA LEU A 96 -10.37 12.96 1.14
C LEU A 96 -9.53 13.43 2.33
N VAL A 97 -8.45 14.16 2.04
CA VAL A 97 -7.52 14.64 3.07
C VAL A 97 -8.20 15.65 3.99
N GLY A 98 -8.90 16.64 3.44
CA GLY A 98 -9.54 17.68 4.25
C GLY A 98 -10.60 17.16 5.22
N TYR A 99 -11.58 16.42 4.71
CA TYR A 99 -12.70 15.92 5.53
C TYR A 99 -12.32 14.70 6.36
N GLY A 100 -11.38 13.86 5.87
CA GLY A 100 -10.79 12.78 6.65
C GLY A 100 -10.05 13.30 7.88
N SER A 101 -9.16 14.28 7.70
CA SER A 101 -8.42 14.92 8.81
C SER A 101 -9.35 15.59 9.83
N LEU A 102 -10.44 16.21 9.37
CA LEU A 102 -11.47 16.75 10.26
C LEU A 102 -12.13 15.66 11.12
N ALA A 103 -12.53 14.54 10.52
CA ALA A 103 -13.16 13.44 11.24
C ALA A 103 -12.21 12.81 12.27
N GLU A 104 -10.96 12.55 11.87
CA GLU A 104 -9.90 12.04 12.73
C GLU A 104 -9.68 12.96 13.94
N THR A 105 -9.51 14.26 13.69
CA THR A 105 -9.29 15.26 14.73
C THR A 105 -10.46 15.35 15.70
N PHE A 106 -11.70 15.24 15.20
CA PHE A 106 -12.90 15.25 16.03
C PHE A 106 -13.05 14.00 16.90
N VAL A 107 -12.64 12.83 16.40
CA VAL A 107 -12.66 11.59 17.17
C VAL A 107 -11.54 11.57 18.20
N ARG A 108 -10.35 12.10 17.87
CA ARG A 108 -9.22 12.27 18.80
C ARG A 108 -9.60 13.08 20.05
N THR A 109 -10.58 14.00 19.99
CA THR A 109 -11.05 14.71 21.20
C THR A 109 -11.92 13.85 22.13
N ARG A 110 -12.29 12.64 21.73
CA ARG A 110 -13.19 11.75 22.47
C ARG A 110 -12.55 10.43 22.88
N THR A 111 -11.46 10.03 22.21
CA THR A 111 -10.79 8.76 22.46
C THR A 111 -9.33 8.84 22.03
N ASP A 112 -8.48 8.15 22.79
CA ASP A 112 -7.07 7.95 22.47
C ASP A 112 -6.83 6.67 21.64
N ALA A 113 -7.89 5.95 21.24
CA ALA A 113 -7.75 4.72 20.47
C ALA A 113 -7.43 5.02 18.99
N ASP A 114 -6.19 4.77 18.57
CA ASP A 114 -5.69 5.03 17.21
C ASP A 114 -6.51 4.34 16.11
N ILE A 115 -6.99 3.12 16.38
CA ILE A 115 -7.85 2.39 15.46
C ILE A 115 -9.18 3.12 15.20
N LEU A 116 -9.77 3.74 16.22
CA LEU A 116 -11.02 4.50 16.05
C LEU A 116 -10.79 5.81 15.30
N GLN A 117 -9.63 6.45 15.50
CA GLN A 117 -9.22 7.63 14.74
C GLN A 117 -9.04 7.29 13.26
N THR A 118 -8.36 6.17 12.97
CA THR A 118 -8.13 5.64 11.61
C THR A 118 -9.44 5.27 10.91
N ILE A 119 -10.36 4.61 11.61
CA ILE A 119 -11.70 4.27 11.08
C ILE A 119 -12.49 5.54 10.75
N ALA A 120 -12.41 6.57 11.61
CA ALA A 120 -13.11 7.82 11.38
C ALA A 120 -12.56 8.58 10.15
N PHE A 121 -11.23 8.67 10.04
CA PHE A 121 -10.55 9.19 8.85
C PHE A 121 -11.02 8.43 7.61
N GLY A 122 -10.98 7.09 7.66
CA GLY A 122 -11.26 6.25 6.51
C GLY A 122 -12.72 6.32 6.04
N ALA A 123 -13.67 6.26 6.96
CA ALA A 123 -15.09 6.31 6.64
C ALA A 123 -15.50 7.67 6.07
N VAL A 124 -15.13 8.77 6.73
CA VAL A 124 -15.50 10.12 6.29
C VAL A 124 -14.70 10.53 5.06
N GLY A 125 -13.40 10.24 5.03
CA GLY A 125 -12.50 10.50 3.90
C GLY A 125 -12.99 9.81 2.61
N SER A 126 -13.38 8.54 2.68
CA SER A 126 -13.90 7.82 1.50
C SER A 126 -15.20 8.43 0.99
N VAL A 127 -16.15 8.76 1.88
CA VAL A 127 -17.42 9.40 1.49
C VAL A 127 -17.17 10.77 0.87
N ALA A 128 -16.28 11.57 1.47
CA ALA A 128 -15.91 12.89 0.95
C ALA A 128 -15.21 12.78 -0.41
N ALA A 129 -14.31 11.80 -0.59
CA ALA A 129 -13.63 11.56 -1.85
C ALA A 129 -14.60 11.17 -2.96
N ILE A 130 -15.55 10.27 -2.68
CA ILE A 130 -16.63 9.91 -3.62
C ILE A 130 -17.47 11.14 -3.96
N ALA A 131 -17.91 11.91 -2.95
CA ALA A 131 -18.71 13.12 -3.16
C ALA A 131 -17.95 14.17 -3.99
N GLY A 132 -16.66 14.38 -3.73
CA GLY A 132 -15.81 15.31 -4.46
C GLY A 132 -15.61 14.89 -5.92
N GLN A 133 -15.32 13.61 -6.16
CA GLN A 133 -15.20 13.06 -7.51
C GLN A 133 -16.50 13.20 -8.30
N LEU A 134 -17.64 12.79 -7.71
CA LEU A 134 -18.95 12.91 -8.35
C LEU A 134 -19.35 14.37 -8.57
N GLY A 135 -19.05 15.27 -7.63
CA GLY A 135 -19.31 16.71 -7.76
C GLY A 135 -18.52 17.35 -8.90
N ALA A 136 -17.24 16.99 -9.05
CA ALA A 136 -16.41 17.45 -10.16
C ALA A 136 -16.88 16.91 -11.52
N ARG A 137 -17.33 15.64 -11.57
CA ARG A 137 -17.91 15.05 -12.77
C ARG A 137 -19.23 15.71 -13.14
N LEU A 138 -20.09 15.97 -12.16
CA LEU A 138 -21.34 16.72 -12.37
C LEU A 138 -21.08 18.13 -12.89
N ALA A 139 -20.08 18.83 -12.35
CA ALA A 139 -19.70 20.17 -12.79
C ALA A 139 -19.13 20.21 -14.23
N THR A 140 -18.66 19.07 -14.74
CA THR A 140 -18.08 18.95 -16.09
C THR A 140 -18.96 18.14 -17.05
N ASP A 141 -20.23 17.91 -16.69
CA ASP A 141 -21.20 17.11 -17.45
C ASP A 141 -20.69 15.70 -17.82
N ALA A 142 -19.79 15.13 -17.01
CA ALA A 142 -19.20 13.83 -17.23
C ALA A 142 -20.11 12.68 -16.73
N PRO A 143 -20.12 11.50 -17.38
CA PRO A 143 -20.97 10.38 -16.99
C PRO A 143 -20.73 9.95 -15.54
N LEU A 144 -21.82 9.76 -14.77
CA LEU A 144 -21.77 9.36 -13.36
C LEU A 144 -21.95 7.86 -13.18
N GLU A 145 -22.99 7.26 -13.77
CA GLU A 145 -23.36 5.86 -13.53
C GLU A 145 -22.26 4.88 -13.94
N SER A 146 -21.71 5.03 -15.15
CA SER A 146 -20.64 4.15 -15.65
C SER A 146 -19.31 4.33 -14.91
N ALA A 147 -19.09 5.50 -14.33
CA ALA A 147 -17.85 5.80 -13.60
C ALA A 147 -17.93 5.44 -12.12
N PHE A 148 -19.13 5.17 -11.59
CA PHE A 148 -19.33 4.99 -10.15
C PHE A 148 -18.46 3.88 -9.53
N PRO A 149 -18.31 2.68 -10.11
CA PRO A 149 -17.43 1.64 -9.56
C PRO A 149 -15.97 2.10 -9.46
N VAL A 150 -15.47 2.77 -10.50
CA VAL A 150 -14.10 3.30 -10.54
C VAL A 150 -13.92 4.43 -9.53
N VAL A 151 -14.91 5.32 -9.39
CA VAL A 151 -14.90 6.40 -8.37
C VAL A 151 -14.79 5.81 -6.96
N VAL A 152 -15.58 4.77 -6.65
CA VAL A 152 -15.52 4.08 -5.36
C VAL A 152 -14.16 3.41 -5.16
N PHE A 153 -13.66 2.70 -6.18
CA PHE A 153 -12.34 2.07 -6.14
C PHE A 153 -11.23 3.09 -5.85
N LEU A 154 -11.16 4.19 -6.61
CA LEU A 154 -10.14 5.23 -6.43
C LEU A 154 -10.28 5.91 -5.07
N ALA A 155 -11.50 6.22 -4.62
CA ALA A 155 -11.72 6.82 -3.31
C ALA A 155 -11.23 5.92 -2.18
N VAL A 156 -11.56 4.62 -2.22
CA VAL A 156 -11.20 3.68 -1.16
C VAL A 156 -9.71 3.34 -1.19
N SER A 157 -9.11 3.14 -2.37
CA SER A 157 -7.67 2.97 -2.52
C SER A 157 -6.90 4.19 -2.01
N GLY A 158 -7.37 5.40 -2.35
CA GLY A 158 -6.78 6.64 -1.87
C GLY A 158 -6.91 6.80 -0.36
N THR A 159 -8.02 6.33 0.22
CA THR A 159 -8.24 6.35 1.67
C THR A 159 -7.25 5.46 2.40
N PHE A 160 -7.07 4.21 1.95
CA PHE A 160 -6.14 3.29 2.61
C PHE A 160 -4.69 3.77 2.46
N LEU A 161 -4.32 4.28 1.29
CA LEU A 161 -2.99 4.88 1.09
C LEU A 161 -2.80 6.12 1.98
N ALA A 162 -3.78 7.01 2.06
CA ALA A 162 -3.70 8.20 2.91
C ALA A 162 -3.61 7.82 4.40
N ALA A 163 -4.44 6.87 4.85
CA ALA A 163 -4.42 6.40 6.23
C ALA A 163 -3.07 5.74 6.57
N LEU A 164 -2.51 4.92 5.66
CA LEU A 164 -1.19 4.32 5.83
C LEU A 164 -0.09 5.38 5.92
N LEU A 165 -0.09 6.36 5.01
CA LEU A 165 0.89 7.44 5.03
C LEU A 165 0.78 8.26 6.31
N ARG A 166 -0.43 8.51 6.83
CA ARG A 166 -0.63 9.24 8.10
C ARG A 166 -0.24 8.46 9.35
N ASP A 167 -0.22 7.12 9.27
CA ASP A 167 0.25 6.25 10.36
C ASP A 167 1.79 6.24 10.43
N VAL A 168 2.46 6.43 9.28
CA VAL A 168 3.93 6.45 9.17
C VAL A 168 4.52 7.86 9.25
N LEU A 169 3.82 8.86 8.70
CA LEU A 169 4.23 10.26 8.62
C LEU A 169 3.64 11.09 9.75
N ILE A 170 4.19 12.27 9.98
CA ILE A 170 3.74 13.18 11.04
C ILE A 170 2.51 13.96 10.52
N SER A 171 1.64 14.43 11.41
CA SER A 171 0.41 15.16 11.04
C SER A 171 0.60 16.45 10.20
N TYR A 172 1.83 16.93 10.01
CA TYR A 172 2.15 18.08 9.15
C TYR A 172 2.42 17.69 7.68
N ASP A 173 2.51 16.39 7.40
CA ASP A 173 2.85 15.86 6.09
C ASP A 173 1.62 15.71 5.16
N ASP A 174 0.49 16.36 5.49
CA ASP A 174 -0.69 16.47 4.64
C ASP A 174 -0.36 16.85 3.17
N PRO A 175 0.61 17.75 2.88
CA PRO A 175 1.08 18.01 1.52
C PRO A 175 1.65 16.77 0.81
N ILE A 176 2.44 15.95 1.51
CA ILE A 176 3.04 14.71 0.99
C ILE A 176 1.95 13.67 0.76
N VAL A 177 1.02 13.53 1.70
CA VAL A 177 -0.14 12.64 1.58
C VAL A 177 -0.95 13.02 0.35
N LEU A 178 -1.27 14.30 0.20
CA LEU A 178 -2.07 14.83 -0.91
C LEU A 178 -1.41 14.53 -2.26
N LEU A 179 -0.12 14.86 -2.44
CA LEU A 179 0.59 14.61 -3.69
C LEU A 179 0.75 13.12 -3.98
N THR A 180 1.15 12.33 -2.98
CA THR A 180 1.36 10.88 -3.16
C THR A 180 0.05 10.19 -3.54
N VAL A 181 -1.02 10.46 -2.81
CA VAL A 181 -2.34 9.88 -3.09
C VAL A 181 -2.85 10.35 -4.46
N GLY A 182 -2.70 11.64 -4.79
CA GLY A 182 -3.11 12.17 -6.10
C GLY A 182 -2.40 11.51 -7.27
N LEU A 183 -1.07 11.36 -7.19
CA LEU A 183 -0.28 10.69 -8.23
C LEU A 183 -0.57 9.19 -8.31
N SER A 184 -0.75 8.51 -7.18
CA SER A 184 -1.13 7.09 -7.17
C SER A 184 -2.52 6.86 -7.77
N LEU A 185 -3.51 7.71 -7.43
CA LEU A 185 -4.84 7.59 -8.02
C LEU A 185 -4.86 7.95 -9.50
N TRP A 186 -4.02 8.87 -9.94
CA TRP A 186 -3.82 9.14 -11.36
C TRP A 186 -3.29 7.91 -12.10
N LEU A 187 -2.24 7.27 -11.58
CA LEU A 187 -1.72 6.02 -12.13
C LEU A 187 -2.83 4.97 -12.22
N LEU A 188 -3.55 4.72 -11.12
CA LEU A 188 -4.63 3.73 -11.10
C LEU A 188 -5.77 4.04 -12.09
N TYR A 189 -6.02 5.32 -12.39
CA TYR A 189 -7.01 5.71 -13.37
C TYR A 189 -6.55 5.43 -14.81
N GLU A 190 -5.28 5.70 -15.12
CA GLU A 190 -4.70 5.42 -16.45
C GLU A 190 -4.60 3.92 -16.75
N LEU A 191 -4.63 3.06 -15.73
CA LEU A 191 -4.72 1.60 -15.90
C LEU A 191 -6.11 1.11 -16.36
N GLU A 192 -7.07 2.03 -16.55
CA GLU A 192 -8.45 1.75 -17.01
C GLU A 192 -9.12 0.54 -16.30
N PRO A 193 -9.14 0.48 -14.95
CA PRO A 193 -9.60 -0.71 -14.24
C PRO A 193 -11.05 -1.04 -14.56
N SER A 194 -11.30 -2.26 -15.03
CA SER A 194 -12.63 -2.76 -15.34
C SER A 194 -13.24 -3.44 -14.12
N VAL A 195 -14.07 -2.71 -13.36
CA VAL A 195 -14.76 -3.26 -12.19
C VAL A 195 -16.25 -2.91 -12.21
N ASP A 196 -17.10 -3.89 -11.92
CA ASP A 196 -18.53 -3.68 -11.78
C ASP A 196 -18.92 -3.33 -10.34
N VAL A 197 -20.18 -2.92 -10.13
CA VAL A 197 -20.67 -2.49 -8.81
C VAL A 197 -20.58 -3.63 -7.79
N ALA A 198 -20.93 -4.86 -8.18
CA ALA A 198 -20.90 -6.00 -7.28
C ALA A 198 -19.46 -6.38 -6.91
N GLY A 199 -18.56 -6.43 -7.89
CA GLY A 199 -17.15 -6.76 -7.73
C GLY A 199 -16.44 -5.81 -6.78
N ILE A 200 -16.61 -4.48 -6.93
CA ILE A 200 -15.95 -3.52 -6.04
C ILE A 200 -16.47 -3.61 -4.60
N VAL A 201 -17.78 -3.81 -4.40
CA VAL A 201 -18.38 -3.98 -3.07
C VAL A 201 -17.85 -5.25 -2.40
N ILE A 202 -17.79 -6.36 -3.13
CA ILE A 202 -17.26 -7.63 -2.64
C ILE A 202 -15.77 -7.51 -2.32
N ALA A 203 -14.98 -6.89 -3.20
CA ALA A 203 -13.55 -6.68 -3.00
C ALA A 203 -13.29 -5.90 -1.71
N ILE A 204 -13.95 -4.75 -1.53
CA ILE A 204 -13.82 -3.93 -0.32
C ILE A 204 -14.25 -4.70 0.93
N ALA A 205 -15.37 -5.42 0.87
CA ALA A 205 -15.88 -6.18 2.01
C ALA A 205 -14.92 -7.28 2.44
N ILE A 206 -14.39 -8.06 1.49
CA ILE A 206 -13.46 -9.16 1.76
C ILE A 206 -12.14 -8.63 2.30
N THR A 207 -11.57 -7.59 1.69
CA THR A 207 -10.26 -7.07 2.11
C THR A 207 -10.33 -6.43 3.49
N ILE A 208 -11.36 -5.62 3.78
CA ILE A 208 -11.59 -5.07 5.11
C ILE A 208 -11.81 -6.18 6.14
N ALA A 209 -12.61 -7.21 5.82
CA ALA A 209 -12.87 -8.31 6.74
C ALA A 209 -11.60 -9.06 7.10
N ILE A 210 -10.77 -9.41 6.11
CA ILE A 210 -9.50 -10.11 6.32
C ILE A 210 -8.51 -9.23 7.09
N GLY A 211 -8.39 -7.96 6.72
CA GLY A 211 -7.52 -7.01 7.41
C GLY A 211 -7.91 -6.86 8.88
N TYR A 212 -9.21 -6.65 9.15
CA TYR A 212 -9.71 -6.52 10.52
C TYR A 212 -9.51 -7.79 11.34
N VAL A 213 -9.79 -8.97 10.79
CA VAL A 213 -9.53 -10.26 11.46
C VAL A 213 -8.04 -10.41 11.77
N SER A 214 -7.16 -10.03 10.83
CA SER A 214 -5.71 -10.10 11.03
C SER A 214 -5.24 -9.20 12.17
N TYR A 215 -5.76 -7.96 12.24
CA TYR A 215 -5.51 -7.05 13.35
C TYR A 215 -6.07 -7.60 14.67
N ALA A 216 -7.33 -8.04 14.69
CA ALA A 216 -8.02 -8.52 15.88
C ALA A 216 -7.38 -9.78 16.47
N LEU A 217 -6.77 -10.62 15.64
CA LEU A 217 -6.02 -11.79 16.07
C LEU A 217 -4.59 -11.47 16.51
N GLY A 218 -4.13 -10.22 16.36
CA GLY A 218 -2.74 -9.82 16.63
C GLY A 218 -1.74 -10.34 15.59
N ALA A 219 -2.19 -10.62 14.36
CA ALA A 219 -1.31 -11.06 13.26
C ALA A 219 -0.75 -9.87 12.46
N ALA A 220 -1.36 -8.68 12.57
CA ALA A 220 -0.91 -7.45 11.91
C ALA A 220 -1.11 -6.23 12.81
N SER A 221 -0.22 -5.25 12.70
CA SER A 221 -0.41 -3.92 13.30
C SER A 221 -1.47 -3.11 12.52
N ILE A 222 -1.83 -1.90 12.98
CA ILE A 222 -2.73 -1.00 12.21
C ILE A 222 -2.13 -0.71 10.84
N ALA A 223 -0.86 -0.30 10.80
CA ALA A 223 -0.08 -0.10 9.59
C ALA A 223 -0.09 -1.35 8.67
N GLY A 224 0.20 -2.53 9.24
CA GLY A 224 0.21 -3.79 8.51
C GLY A 224 -1.15 -4.16 7.94
N MET A 225 -2.23 -3.93 8.71
CA MET A 225 -3.62 -4.10 8.27
C MET A 225 -3.94 -3.17 7.10
N LEU A 226 -3.66 -1.87 7.20
CA LEU A 226 -3.93 -0.89 6.14
C LEU A 226 -3.17 -1.25 4.86
N THR A 227 -1.89 -1.63 4.99
CA THR A 227 -1.06 -2.09 3.87
C THR A 227 -1.65 -3.35 3.22
N GLY A 228 -2.01 -4.36 4.01
CA GLY A 228 -2.61 -5.60 3.52
C GLY A 228 -3.95 -5.38 2.82
N ILE A 229 -4.81 -4.51 3.36
CA ILE A 229 -6.09 -4.16 2.74
C ILE A 229 -5.86 -3.47 1.39
N LEU A 230 -4.95 -2.49 1.33
CA LEU A 230 -4.62 -1.76 0.09
C LEU A 230 -4.10 -2.73 -0.98
N LEU A 231 -3.09 -3.54 -0.64
CA LEU A 231 -2.48 -4.49 -1.58
C LEU A 231 -3.49 -5.51 -2.08
N ALA A 232 -4.33 -6.07 -1.20
CA ALA A 232 -5.35 -7.01 -1.59
C ALA A 232 -6.41 -6.36 -2.49
N LEU A 233 -6.84 -5.12 -2.20
CA LEU A 233 -7.80 -4.39 -3.02
C LEU A 233 -7.24 -4.13 -4.42
N LEU A 234 -6.00 -3.65 -4.52
CA LEU A 234 -5.32 -3.42 -5.80
C LEU A 234 -5.17 -4.73 -6.57
N THR A 235 -4.79 -5.82 -5.89
CA THR A 235 -4.62 -7.13 -6.52
C THR A 235 -5.93 -7.68 -7.09
N ILE A 236 -7.05 -7.53 -6.36
CA ILE A 236 -8.37 -7.97 -6.84
C ILE A 236 -8.84 -7.14 -8.04
N VAL A 237 -8.63 -5.82 -8.03
CA VAL A 237 -9.19 -4.93 -9.05
C VAL A 237 -8.32 -4.85 -10.31
N LEU A 238 -6.98 -4.88 -10.16
CA LEU A 238 -6.03 -4.81 -11.29
C LEU A 238 -5.73 -6.18 -11.89
N GLY A 239 -5.79 -7.23 -11.08
CA GLY A 239 -5.64 -8.61 -11.51
C GLY A 239 -7.00 -9.28 -11.63
N ASP A 240 -7.40 -9.97 -10.57
CA ASP A 240 -8.72 -10.58 -10.33
C ASP A 240 -8.67 -11.38 -9.01
N TYR A 241 -9.69 -12.21 -8.76
CA TYR A 241 -9.74 -13.09 -7.58
C TYR A 241 -8.70 -14.22 -7.57
N GLY A 242 -8.17 -14.64 -8.71
CA GLY A 242 -7.06 -15.59 -8.82
C GLY A 242 -5.75 -14.99 -8.32
N TRP A 243 -5.46 -13.73 -8.66
CA TRP A 243 -4.27 -13.01 -8.19
C TRP A 243 -4.34 -12.86 -6.67
N PHE A 244 -5.53 -12.53 -6.19
CA PHE A 244 -5.82 -12.47 -4.76
C PHE A 244 -5.68 -13.83 -4.07
N ALA A 245 -6.12 -14.93 -4.68
CA ALA A 245 -5.97 -16.28 -4.12
C ALA A 245 -4.48 -16.65 -3.92
N VAL A 246 -3.61 -16.25 -4.85
CA VAL A 246 -2.16 -16.41 -4.72
C VAL A 246 -1.61 -15.55 -3.57
N LEU A 247 -1.96 -14.26 -3.52
CA LEU A 247 -1.52 -13.35 -2.46
C LEU A 247 -1.95 -13.81 -1.05
N ILE A 248 -3.22 -14.19 -0.89
CA ILE A 248 -3.77 -14.61 0.40
C ILE A 248 -3.20 -15.96 0.84
N THR A 249 -2.72 -16.79 -0.08
CA THR A 249 -2.01 -18.03 0.26
C THR A 249 -0.71 -17.73 1.00
N PHE A 250 0.09 -16.79 0.50
CA PHE A 250 1.27 -16.33 1.22
C PHE A 250 0.91 -15.75 2.59
N PHE A 251 -0.05 -14.83 2.64
CA PHE A 251 -0.41 -14.17 3.89
C PHE A 251 -0.95 -15.18 4.92
N GLY A 252 -1.92 -16.01 4.53
CA GLY A 252 -2.56 -16.97 5.43
C GLY A 252 -1.59 -18.05 5.93
N VAL A 253 -0.82 -18.68 5.03
CA VAL A 253 0.12 -19.73 5.41
C VAL A 253 1.31 -19.15 6.17
N GLY A 254 1.84 -18.01 5.73
CA GLY A 254 2.96 -17.32 6.39
C GLY A 254 2.61 -16.82 7.79
N SER A 255 1.43 -16.24 8.00
CA SER A 255 0.99 -15.84 9.35
C SER A 255 0.82 -17.04 10.28
N LEU A 256 0.40 -18.21 9.77
CA LEU A 256 0.31 -19.43 10.57
C LEU A 256 1.69 -19.98 10.93
N SER A 257 2.67 -19.93 10.02
CA SER A 257 4.02 -20.40 10.29
C SER A 257 4.77 -19.52 11.29
N THR A 258 4.54 -18.20 11.27
CA THR A 258 5.13 -17.30 12.28
C THR A 258 4.71 -17.68 13.71
N ARG A 259 3.52 -18.25 13.90
CA ARG A 259 3.08 -18.76 15.22
C ARG A 259 3.52 -20.18 15.54
N PHE A 260 4.10 -20.89 14.58
CA PHE A 260 4.56 -22.25 14.80
C PHE A 260 5.69 -22.26 15.85
N ARG A 261 5.44 -22.96 16.97
CA ARG A 261 6.39 -23.11 18.09
C ARG A 261 7.00 -21.79 18.56
N TYR A 262 6.18 -20.75 18.66
CA TYR A 262 6.62 -19.40 19.02
C TYR A 262 7.45 -19.36 20.32
N GLU A 263 7.00 -20.04 21.39
CA GLU A 263 7.74 -20.14 22.66
C GLU A 263 9.17 -20.69 22.48
N GLN A 264 9.33 -21.73 21.66
CA GLN A 264 10.65 -22.31 21.37
C GLN A 264 11.55 -21.34 20.61
N LYS A 265 10.99 -20.51 19.72
CA LYS A 265 11.74 -19.47 18.99
C LYS A 265 12.14 -18.32 19.93
N THR A 266 11.26 -17.96 20.86
CA THR A 266 11.54 -16.94 21.89
C THR A 266 12.70 -17.37 22.79
N ASP A 267 12.68 -18.62 23.26
CA ASP A 267 13.76 -19.19 24.09
C ASP A 267 15.12 -19.22 23.36
N ARG A 268 15.08 -19.27 22.02
CA ARG A 268 16.25 -19.26 21.14
C ARG A 268 16.69 -17.87 20.70
N GLY A 269 15.92 -16.82 21.01
CA GLY A 269 16.21 -15.45 20.56
C GLY A 269 15.99 -15.21 19.06
N VAL A 270 15.21 -16.07 18.39
CA VAL A 270 14.94 -16.03 16.94
C VAL A 270 13.46 -15.83 16.62
N ALA A 271 12.65 -15.43 17.61
CA ALA A 271 11.24 -15.12 17.38
C ALA A 271 11.09 -13.79 16.65
N GLU A 272 10.14 -13.73 15.73
CA GLU A 272 9.74 -12.50 15.05
C GLU A 272 9.30 -11.43 16.06
N GLU A 273 9.65 -10.17 15.78
CA GLU A 273 9.29 -9.04 16.64
C GLU A 273 7.76 -8.86 16.76
N ASN A 274 7.32 -8.06 17.75
CA ASN A 274 5.90 -7.72 17.97
C ASN A 274 4.96 -8.92 18.16
N ASP A 275 5.39 -9.94 18.91
CA ASP A 275 4.61 -11.18 19.10
C ASP A 275 4.23 -11.89 17.79
N GLY A 276 5.05 -11.69 16.74
CA GLY A 276 4.82 -12.18 15.38
C GLY A 276 3.83 -11.36 14.55
N ALA A 277 3.45 -10.16 14.99
CA ALA A 277 2.58 -9.28 14.23
C ALA A 277 3.35 -8.56 13.11
N ARG A 278 2.87 -8.70 11.87
CA ARG A 278 3.53 -8.08 10.70
C ARG A 278 3.17 -6.60 10.59
N GLY A 279 4.20 -5.73 10.59
CA GLY A 279 4.08 -4.30 10.28
C GLY A 279 4.15 -4.02 8.78
N SER A 280 3.92 -2.75 8.39
CA SER A 280 3.95 -2.33 6.98
C SER A 280 5.27 -2.62 6.28
N SER A 281 6.40 -2.45 6.97
CA SER A 281 7.73 -2.71 6.40
C SER A 281 7.90 -4.18 6.00
N ASN A 282 7.45 -5.11 6.86
CA ASN A 282 7.43 -6.54 6.58
C ASN A 282 6.51 -6.88 5.39
N VAL A 283 5.29 -6.31 5.38
CA VAL A 283 4.35 -6.54 4.28
C VAL A 283 4.92 -6.00 2.96
N ILE A 284 5.41 -4.77 2.93
CA ILE A 284 5.97 -4.13 1.73
C ILE A 284 7.23 -4.86 1.25
N GLY A 285 8.15 -5.21 2.14
CA GLY A 285 9.39 -5.94 1.78
C GLY A 285 9.10 -7.23 1.04
N ASN A 286 8.06 -7.96 1.45
CA ASN A 286 7.68 -9.24 0.85
C ASN A 286 6.77 -9.13 -0.38
N THR A 287 6.10 -7.98 -0.60
CA THR A 287 5.03 -7.89 -1.62
C THR A 287 5.20 -6.75 -2.61
N ALA A 288 6.20 -5.86 -2.45
CA ALA A 288 6.41 -4.75 -3.37
C ALA A 288 6.72 -5.23 -4.80
N ALA A 289 7.51 -6.29 -4.97
CA ALA A 289 7.77 -6.89 -6.29
C ALA A 289 6.48 -7.43 -6.93
N ALA A 290 5.61 -8.07 -6.14
CA ALA A 290 4.28 -8.50 -6.57
C ALA A 290 3.37 -7.31 -6.92
N LEU A 291 3.38 -6.23 -6.13
CA LEU A 291 2.61 -5.02 -6.44
C LEU A 291 3.05 -4.41 -7.78
N VAL A 292 4.35 -4.30 -8.01
CA VAL A 292 4.89 -3.83 -9.30
C VAL A 292 4.45 -4.75 -10.44
N ALA A 293 4.46 -6.05 -10.22
CA ALA A 293 4.01 -7.02 -11.23
C ALA A 293 2.53 -6.87 -11.57
N VAL A 294 1.62 -6.78 -10.58
CA VAL A 294 0.18 -6.62 -10.88
C VAL A 294 -0.14 -5.26 -11.51
N VAL A 295 0.58 -4.20 -11.14
CA VAL A 295 0.47 -2.89 -11.82
C VAL A 295 1.00 -2.98 -13.25
N GLY A 296 2.11 -3.70 -13.48
CA GLY A 296 2.67 -3.94 -14.81
C GLY A 296 1.74 -4.76 -15.71
N PHE A 297 1.07 -5.77 -15.14
CA PHE A 297 0.01 -6.53 -15.80
C PHE A 297 -1.12 -5.61 -16.27
N ALA A 298 -1.70 -4.82 -15.36
CA ALA A 298 -2.78 -3.89 -15.71
C ALA A 298 -2.32 -2.82 -16.71
N ALA A 299 -1.06 -2.36 -16.62
CA ALA A 299 -0.51 -1.40 -17.57
C ALA A 299 -0.32 -2.00 -18.98
N SER A 300 -0.01 -3.29 -19.07
CA SER A 300 0.04 -4.01 -20.34
C SER A 300 -1.36 -4.18 -20.94
N GLU A 301 -2.34 -4.62 -20.13
CA GLU A 301 -3.73 -4.75 -20.56
C GLU A 301 -4.34 -3.42 -21.03
N ALA A 302 -4.00 -2.31 -20.36
CA ALA A 302 -4.38 -0.96 -20.75
C ALA A 302 -3.60 -0.42 -21.98
N GLY A 303 -2.66 -1.20 -22.54
CA GLY A 303 -1.85 -0.79 -23.70
C GLY A 303 -0.79 0.27 -23.42
N LEU A 304 -0.50 0.57 -22.14
CA LEU A 304 0.56 1.49 -21.71
C LEU A 304 1.95 0.85 -21.81
N LEU A 305 2.03 -0.48 -21.70
CA LEU A 305 3.25 -1.26 -21.89
C LEU A 305 3.12 -2.22 -23.06
N THR A 306 4.19 -2.36 -23.85
CA THR A 306 4.28 -3.33 -24.96
C THR A 306 5.02 -4.60 -24.51
N VAL A 307 4.61 -5.14 -23.37
CA VAL A 307 5.19 -6.33 -22.73
C VAL A 307 4.07 -7.34 -22.52
N ASP A 308 4.30 -8.63 -22.78
CA ASP A 308 3.28 -9.66 -22.57
C ASP A 308 2.72 -9.63 -21.13
N PRO A 309 1.38 -9.47 -20.94
CA PRO A 309 0.75 -9.52 -19.61
C PRO A 309 1.12 -10.78 -18.81
N ASP A 310 1.29 -11.93 -19.46
CA ASP A 310 1.60 -13.18 -18.77
C ASP A 310 2.97 -13.12 -18.08
N LEU A 311 3.95 -12.37 -18.61
CA LEU A 311 5.24 -12.19 -17.92
C LEU A 311 5.06 -11.61 -16.52
N PHE A 312 4.10 -10.70 -16.35
CA PHE A 312 3.78 -10.11 -15.07
C PHE A 312 3.04 -11.09 -14.14
N LEU A 313 2.22 -11.99 -14.68
CA LEU A 313 1.60 -13.07 -13.89
C LEU A 313 2.67 -14.00 -13.29
N PHE A 314 3.64 -14.43 -14.11
CA PHE A 314 4.74 -15.27 -13.64
C PHE A 314 5.70 -14.52 -12.71
N ALA A 315 5.91 -13.22 -12.93
CA ALA A 315 6.66 -12.37 -12.01
C ALA A 315 5.96 -12.24 -10.65
N PHE A 316 4.65 -12.02 -10.65
CA PHE A 316 3.84 -11.94 -9.45
C PHE A 316 3.83 -13.25 -8.68
N ALA A 317 3.49 -14.36 -9.34
CA ALA A 317 3.43 -15.66 -8.70
C ALA A 317 4.81 -16.12 -8.23
N GLY A 318 5.87 -15.85 -8.99
CA GLY A 318 7.26 -16.10 -8.58
C GLY A 318 7.66 -15.30 -7.35
N SER A 319 7.35 -14.00 -7.31
CA SER A 319 7.57 -13.14 -6.13
C SER A 319 6.86 -13.67 -4.89
N ILE A 320 5.59 -14.03 -5.01
CA ILE A 320 4.78 -14.53 -3.88
C ILE A 320 5.23 -15.94 -3.46
N ALA A 321 5.62 -16.79 -4.41
CA ALA A 321 6.21 -18.10 -4.13
C ALA A 321 7.52 -17.96 -3.36
N THR A 322 8.36 -16.99 -3.72
CA THR A 322 9.58 -16.68 -2.96
C THR A 322 9.27 -16.23 -1.55
N ALA A 323 8.37 -15.25 -1.37
CA ALA A 323 8.01 -14.76 -0.05
C ALA A 323 7.48 -15.86 0.87
N LEU A 324 6.63 -16.76 0.35
CA LEU A 324 6.12 -17.89 1.15
C LEU A 324 7.17 -18.97 1.38
N SER A 325 7.99 -19.29 0.38
CA SER A 325 9.08 -20.26 0.49
C SER A 325 10.07 -19.82 1.56
N ASP A 326 10.50 -18.57 1.51
CA ASP A 326 11.42 -18.00 2.49
C ASP A 326 10.81 -17.98 3.90
N THR A 327 9.59 -17.44 4.04
CA THR A 327 8.89 -17.44 5.34
C THR A 327 8.79 -18.84 5.94
N LEU A 328 8.41 -19.86 5.15
CA LEU A 328 8.33 -21.22 5.69
C LEU A 328 9.70 -21.79 6.04
N SER A 329 10.73 -21.48 5.24
CA SER A 329 12.09 -21.94 5.47
C SER A 329 12.67 -21.38 6.77
N SER A 330 12.54 -20.07 6.98
CA SER A 330 13.06 -19.40 8.18
C SER A 330 12.25 -19.76 9.43
N GLU A 331 10.93 -19.75 9.36
CA GLU A 331 10.06 -19.98 10.52
C GLU A 331 10.07 -21.44 11.00
N ILE A 332 10.19 -22.40 10.08
CA ILE A 332 10.27 -23.83 10.42
C ILE A 332 11.73 -24.24 10.62
N GLY A 333 12.68 -23.69 9.85
CA GLY A 333 14.10 -24.04 9.95
C GLY A 333 14.74 -23.59 11.26
N SER A 334 14.35 -22.44 11.79
CA SER A 334 14.92 -21.83 13.00
C SER A 334 14.77 -22.69 14.28
N VAL A 335 13.79 -23.60 14.32
CA VAL A 335 13.58 -24.51 15.47
C VAL A 335 14.47 -25.75 15.43
N PHE A 336 15.23 -25.97 14.36
CA PHE A 336 16.15 -27.10 14.21
C PHE A 336 17.60 -26.70 14.47
N ASP A 337 18.43 -27.69 14.83
CA ASP A 337 19.83 -27.46 15.18
C ASP A 337 20.77 -27.72 14.00
N SER A 338 22.02 -27.26 14.13
CA SER A 338 23.08 -27.41 13.14
C SER A 338 22.78 -26.78 11.77
N PRO A 339 22.28 -25.53 11.70
CA PRO A 339 22.19 -24.82 10.43
C PRO A 339 23.59 -24.67 9.82
N ARG A 340 23.65 -24.56 8.50
CA ARG A 340 24.89 -24.35 7.76
C ARG A 340 24.79 -23.08 6.96
N LEU A 341 25.85 -22.28 6.96
CA LEU A 341 25.90 -21.10 6.11
C LEU A 341 25.84 -21.51 4.64
N ILE A 342 24.96 -20.90 3.85
CA ILE A 342 24.74 -21.31 2.44
C ILE A 342 25.98 -21.12 1.55
N THR A 343 26.88 -20.20 1.92
CA THR A 343 28.08 -19.85 1.14
C THR A 343 29.27 -20.78 1.43
N THR A 344 29.47 -21.20 2.69
CA THR A 344 30.64 -21.99 3.12
C THR A 344 30.31 -23.43 3.52
N PHE A 345 29.03 -23.74 3.76
CA PHE A 345 28.53 -24.99 4.34
C PHE A 345 29.04 -25.32 5.75
N GLU A 346 29.68 -24.36 6.42
CA GLU A 346 30.12 -24.46 7.81
C GLU A 346 28.92 -24.36 8.74
N ARG A 347 29.00 -25.02 9.91
CA ARG A 347 27.93 -24.96 10.90
C ARG A 347 27.95 -23.60 11.60
N VAL A 348 26.76 -23.00 11.72
CA VAL A 348 26.55 -21.71 12.39
C VAL A 348 25.51 -21.86 13.51
N GLU A 349 25.30 -20.80 14.28
CA GLU A 349 24.28 -20.77 15.32
C GLU A 349 22.87 -20.61 14.70
N PRO A 350 21.82 -21.23 15.28
CA PRO A 350 20.44 -20.96 14.85
C PRO A 350 20.11 -19.48 14.86
N GLY A 351 19.48 -19.00 13.78
CA GLY A 351 19.16 -17.57 13.59
C GLY A 351 20.28 -16.74 12.97
N THR A 352 21.39 -17.36 12.56
CA THR A 352 22.41 -16.67 11.75
C THR A 352 21.86 -16.39 10.35
N ASP A 353 21.97 -15.15 9.87
CA ASP A 353 21.56 -14.75 8.52
C ASP A 353 22.25 -15.61 7.45
N GLY A 354 21.45 -16.15 6.51
CA GLY A 354 21.90 -17.10 5.49
C GLY A 354 22.27 -18.51 6.00
N GLY A 355 21.95 -18.82 7.27
CA GLY A 355 22.04 -20.16 7.84
C GLY A 355 20.85 -21.04 7.45
N VAL A 356 21.10 -22.08 6.66
CA VAL A 356 20.06 -22.99 6.14
C VAL A 356 20.05 -24.34 6.87
N THR A 357 18.85 -24.90 7.04
CA THR A 357 18.62 -26.28 7.51
C THR A 357 17.88 -27.07 6.45
N TRP A 358 18.09 -28.39 6.36
CA TRP A 358 17.38 -29.20 5.36
C TRP A 358 15.87 -29.24 5.62
N GLN A 359 15.43 -29.09 6.87
CA GLN A 359 14.02 -28.98 7.24
C GLN A 359 13.43 -27.65 6.74
N GLY A 360 14.17 -26.55 6.90
CA GLY A 360 13.79 -25.24 6.36
C GLY A 360 13.69 -25.28 4.83
N GLU A 361 14.70 -25.82 4.16
CA GLU A 361 14.70 -25.99 2.69
C GLU A 361 13.48 -26.79 2.20
N LEU A 362 13.17 -27.91 2.86
CA LEU A 362 11.99 -28.71 2.52
C LEU A 362 10.68 -27.94 2.77
N ALA A 363 10.59 -27.20 3.88
CA ALA A 363 9.44 -26.35 4.17
C ALA A 363 9.27 -25.23 3.14
N GLY A 364 10.36 -24.63 2.69
CA GLY A 364 10.34 -23.62 1.63
C GLY A 364 9.87 -24.18 0.30
N VAL A 365 10.37 -25.35 -0.11
CA VAL A 365 9.88 -26.07 -1.31
C VAL A 365 8.37 -26.34 -1.23
N VAL A 366 7.85 -26.70 -0.05
CA VAL A 366 6.40 -26.86 0.17
C VAL A 366 5.65 -25.54 -0.01
N GLY A 367 6.22 -24.42 0.45
CA GLY A 367 5.67 -23.07 0.24
C GLY A 367 5.59 -22.67 -1.21
N ALA A 368 6.70 -22.83 -1.95
CA ALA A 368 6.73 -22.57 -3.39
C ALA A 368 5.74 -23.46 -4.15
N ALA A 369 5.64 -24.74 -3.79
CA ALA A 369 4.67 -25.67 -4.36
C ALA A 369 3.21 -25.30 -4.04
N ALA A 370 2.93 -24.74 -2.86
CA ALA A 370 1.60 -24.26 -2.51
C ALA A 370 1.17 -23.09 -3.41
N VAL A 371 2.04 -22.09 -3.61
CA VAL A 371 1.76 -20.96 -4.51
C VAL A 371 1.62 -21.42 -5.96
N ALA A 372 2.49 -22.33 -6.42
CA ALA A 372 2.39 -22.93 -7.74
C ALA A 372 1.07 -23.69 -7.94
N GLY A 373 0.65 -24.47 -6.94
CA GLY A 373 -0.61 -25.22 -6.98
C GLY A 373 -1.84 -24.33 -7.00
N VAL A 374 -1.84 -23.24 -6.21
CA VAL A 374 -2.93 -22.25 -6.23
C VAL A 374 -2.96 -21.53 -7.58
N SER A 375 -1.80 -21.16 -8.12
CA SER A 375 -1.71 -20.52 -9.44
C SER A 375 -2.22 -21.45 -10.55
N TYR A 376 -1.89 -22.74 -10.50
CA TYR A 376 -2.39 -23.75 -11.45
C TYR A 376 -3.92 -23.87 -11.44
N VAL A 377 -4.54 -23.81 -10.25
CA VAL A 377 -5.99 -23.93 -10.10
C VAL A 377 -6.70 -22.62 -10.46
N ALA A 378 -6.13 -21.48 -10.06
CA ALA A 378 -6.68 -20.16 -10.32
C ALA A 378 -6.60 -19.78 -11.81
N TYR A 379 -5.54 -20.23 -12.50
CA TYR A 379 -5.26 -19.89 -13.90
C TYR A 379 -5.06 -21.12 -14.77
N PRO A 380 -6.09 -21.55 -15.52
CA PRO A 380 -5.95 -22.66 -16.46
C PRO A 380 -4.83 -22.47 -17.48
N GLY A 381 -4.51 -21.22 -17.85
CA GLY A 381 -3.43 -20.88 -18.78
C GLY A 381 -2.02 -21.19 -18.27
N VAL A 382 -1.81 -21.25 -16.94
CA VAL A 382 -0.51 -21.59 -16.35
C VAL A 382 -0.12 -23.03 -16.68
N GLY A 383 -1.08 -23.96 -16.66
CA GLY A 383 -0.82 -25.37 -16.91
C GLY A 383 0.21 -25.99 -15.96
N LEU A 384 0.54 -27.27 -16.17
CA LEU A 384 1.51 -27.95 -15.31
C LEU A 384 2.91 -27.34 -15.43
N THR A 385 3.29 -26.97 -16.65
CA THR A 385 4.60 -26.41 -16.94
C THR A 385 4.80 -25.04 -16.28
N GLY A 386 3.80 -24.15 -16.37
CA GLY A 386 3.87 -22.87 -15.68
C GLY A 386 3.86 -23.02 -14.16
N ALA A 387 3.14 -23.99 -13.61
CA ALA A 387 3.18 -24.27 -12.17
C ALA A 387 4.59 -24.69 -11.72
N LEU A 388 5.27 -25.52 -12.52
CA LEU A 388 6.67 -25.87 -12.28
C LEU A 388 7.60 -24.64 -12.36
N VAL A 389 7.38 -23.75 -13.34
CA VAL A 389 8.12 -22.47 -13.44
C VAL A 389 7.96 -21.64 -12.17
N ILE A 390 6.73 -21.48 -11.66
CA ILE A 390 6.45 -20.73 -10.43
C ILE A 390 7.13 -21.37 -9.22
N GLY A 391 7.06 -22.71 -9.10
CA GLY A 391 7.71 -23.44 -8.02
C GLY A 391 9.24 -23.28 -8.04
N VAL A 392 9.85 -23.37 -9.22
CA VAL A 392 11.30 -23.16 -9.39
C VAL A 392 11.68 -21.71 -9.08
N ALA A 393 10.89 -20.73 -9.55
CA ALA A 393 11.12 -19.33 -9.25
C ALA A 393 11.08 -19.05 -7.74
N GLY A 394 10.09 -19.61 -7.03
CA GLY A 394 9.99 -19.51 -5.57
C GLY A 394 11.23 -20.05 -4.86
N PHE A 395 11.68 -21.25 -5.23
CA PHE A 395 12.88 -21.88 -4.69
C PHE A 395 14.16 -21.05 -4.96
N LEU A 396 14.31 -20.56 -6.20
CA LEU A 396 15.46 -19.72 -6.58
C LEU A 396 15.48 -18.41 -5.78
N GLY A 397 14.33 -17.77 -5.57
CA GLY A 397 14.26 -16.56 -4.77
C GLY A 397 14.55 -16.78 -3.29
N MET A 398 14.08 -17.88 -2.68
CA MET A 398 14.46 -18.26 -1.30
C MET A 398 15.97 -18.53 -1.19
N THR A 399 16.55 -19.21 -2.19
CA THR A 399 18.00 -19.42 -2.23
C THR A 399 18.75 -18.09 -2.35
N ALA A 400 18.23 -17.16 -3.15
CA ALA A 400 18.79 -15.82 -3.28
C ALA A 400 18.72 -15.06 -1.94
N ASP A 401 17.62 -15.18 -1.20
CA ASP A 401 17.47 -14.61 0.15
C ASP A 401 18.60 -15.06 1.07
N SER A 402 18.79 -16.38 1.21
CA SER A 402 19.85 -16.94 2.05
C SER A 402 21.25 -16.50 1.63
N ILE A 403 21.51 -16.35 0.32
CA ILE A 403 22.81 -15.84 -0.18
C ILE A 403 22.99 -14.37 0.19
N LEU A 404 21.95 -13.54 -0.01
CA LEU A 404 21.98 -12.12 0.32
C LEU A 404 22.11 -11.91 1.84
N GLY A 405 21.39 -12.68 2.64
CA GLY A 405 21.53 -12.73 4.10
C GLY A 405 22.97 -13.04 4.53
N ALA A 406 23.58 -14.09 3.95
CA ALA A 406 24.95 -14.48 4.28
C ALA A 406 26.04 -13.48 3.83
N THR A 407 25.74 -12.53 2.94
CA THR A 407 26.77 -11.71 2.27
C THR A 407 26.59 -10.21 2.44
N LEU A 408 25.36 -9.71 2.57
CA LEU A 408 25.03 -8.28 2.55
C LEU A 408 24.22 -7.82 3.76
N GLU A 409 23.50 -8.72 4.43
CA GLU A 409 22.68 -8.36 5.58
C GLU A 409 23.54 -7.96 6.80
N GLY A 410 23.06 -6.98 7.55
CA GLY A 410 23.76 -6.39 8.70
C GLY A 410 24.71 -5.26 8.30
N ASP A 411 25.63 -5.51 7.37
CA ASP A 411 26.66 -4.53 6.98
C ASP A 411 26.16 -3.48 5.98
N LEU A 412 25.35 -3.91 5.00
CA LEU A 412 24.92 -3.07 3.87
C LEU A 412 23.40 -2.94 3.75
N LEU A 413 22.67 -4.01 4.11
CA LEU A 413 21.22 -4.12 3.97
C LEU A 413 20.58 -4.55 5.29
N GLY A 414 19.36 -4.10 5.53
CA GLY A 414 18.51 -4.70 6.57
C GLY A 414 17.59 -5.77 5.98
N ASN A 415 17.05 -6.63 6.84
CA ASN A 415 16.13 -7.73 6.52
C ASN A 415 15.06 -7.38 5.47
N GLN A 416 14.38 -6.25 5.62
CA GLN A 416 13.31 -5.87 4.67
C GLN A 416 13.81 -5.57 3.24
N SER A 417 15.04 -5.08 3.11
CA SER A 417 15.68 -4.90 1.81
C SER A 417 16.10 -6.23 1.20
N VAL A 418 16.55 -7.18 2.03
CA VAL A 418 16.90 -8.54 1.60
C VAL A 418 15.67 -9.28 1.10
N ASN A 419 14.57 -9.28 1.87
CA ASN A 419 13.27 -9.83 1.45
C ASN A 419 12.79 -9.23 0.12
N PHE A 420 12.94 -7.91 -0.05
CA PHE A 420 12.58 -7.25 -1.30
C PHE A 420 13.44 -7.73 -2.48
N LEU A 421 14.75 -7.83 -2.32
CA LEU A 421 15.64 -8.32 -3.37
C LEU A 421 15.43 -9.81 -3.69
N ALA A 422 15.13 -10.62 -2.68
CA ALA A 422 14.78 -12.03 -2.86
C ALA A 422 13.49 -12.16 -3.69
N THR A 423 12.44 -11.43 -3.33
CA THR A 423 11.16 -11.46 -4.05
C THR A 423 11.28 -10.89 -5.47
N VAL A 424 12.12 -9.87 -5.69
CA VAL A 424 12.51 -9.42 -7.05
C VAL A 424 13.22 -10.52 -7.81
N SER A 425 14.13 -11.26 -7.18
CA SER A 425 14.84 -12.38 -7.81
C SER A 425 13.87 -13.49 -8.24
N GLY A 426 12.90 -13.82 -7.38
CA GLY A 426 11.80 -14.74 -7.71
C GLY A 426 10.93 -14.24 -8.86
N ALA A 427 10.59 -12.95 -8.86
CA ALA A 427 9.81 -12.34 -9.93
C ALA A 427 10.52 -12.42 -11.28
N LEU A 428 11.81 -12.06 -11.31
CA LEU A 428 12.62 -12.12 -12.53
C LEU A 428 12.81 -13.57 -13.00
N ALA A 429 13.05 -14.51 -12.08
CA ALA A 429 13.16 -15.92 -12.41
C ALA A 429 11.86 -16.45 -13.04
N GLY A 430 10.70 -16.11 -12.46
CA GLY A 430 9.39 -16.50 -12.99
C GLY A 430 9.17 -15.98 -14.41
N ALA A 431 9.38 -14.68 -14.64
CA ALA A 431 9.21 -14.06 -15.96
C ALA A 431 10.19 -14.63 -17.01
N VAL A 432 11.47 -14.78 -16.66
CA VAL A 432 12.50 -15.28 -17.59
C VAL A 432 12.26 -16.75 -17.94
N LEU A 433 11.91 -17.59 -16.96
CA LEU A 433 11.61 -19.00 -17.19
C LEU A 433 10.34 -19.19 -18.01
N TYR A 434 9.31 -18.35 -17.81
CA TYR A 434 8.13 -18.36 -18.68
C TYR A 434 8.49 -18.00 -20.12
N ALA A 435 9.34 -16.98 -20.33
CA ALA A 435 9.70 -16.53 -21.67
C ALA A 435 10.44 -17.58 -22.54
N VAL A 436 10.94 -18.67 -21.94
CA VAL A 436 11.73 -19.70 -22.63
C VAL A 436 11.02 -21.05 -22.75
N VAL A 437 9.78 -21.17 -22.25
CA VAL A 437 9.00 -22.42 -22.24
C VAL A 437 7.68 -22.23 -22.95
#